data_AF-A0A9X3LHX6-F1
#
_entry.id   AF-A0A9X3LHX6-F1
#
_cell.length_a   1.000
_cell.length_b   1.000
_cell.length_c   1.000
_cell.angle_alpha   90.00
_cell.angle_beta   90.00
_cell.angle_gamma   90.00
#
_symmetry.space_group_name_H-M   'P 1'
#
loop_
_entity.id
_entity.type
_entity.pdbx_description
1 polymer ?
#
loop_
_entity_poly.entity_id
_entity_poly.type
_entity_poly.pdbx_seq_one_letter_code
_entity_poly.pdbx_strand_id
1 'polypeptide(L)'
;MVKKLEKKYIPLATFFAEAAQSEITLTYTAIENIVGQQLPNAAYLNSSWWKKTKPPASHFLAWIDSDYTVKEIELGRSVTFVKITEAIDCDLSSADKPENILIIRPVDLDDARSIIHLHQDIDAESDFMLFGKDERKMTVQSIRKRIGDWKKSEKSGMFVGILNGEFAGFIAMTAGPAPRADHRASLVIGVRQAYYGQNVGTSLMKKVETWAHEVGISRLELTVVEKNEPALALYKKMGYSIEGTRLNSLFIDGKYVNEFYMGKII
;
A
#
# COMPACT_ATOMS: atom_id res chain seq x y z
N MET A 1 -5.27 -32.46 -9.33
CA MET A 1 -5.23 -31.05 -9.80
C MET A 1 -4.92 -30.19 -8.57
N VAL A 2 -3.69 -29.66 -8.47
CA VAL A 2 -3.32 -28.79 -7.34
C VAL A 2 -4.18 -27.53 -7.42
N LYS A 3 -4.93 -27.25 -6.35
CA LYS A 3 -5.88 -26.13 -6.34
C LYS A 3 -5.13 -24.81 -6.20
N LYS A 4 -5.44 -23.87 -7.08
CA LYS A 4 -4.83 -22.55 -7.09
C LYS A 4 -5.56 -21.59 -6.14
N LEU A 5 -4.82 -20.84 -5.34
CA LEU A 5 -5.34 -19.75 -4.52
C LEU A 5 -6.04 -18.70 -5.41
N GLU A 6 -7.19 -18.21 -4.98
CA GLU A 6 -7.88 -17.13 -5.70
C GLU A 6 -7.02 -15.85 -5.67
N LYS A 7 -6.93 -15.14 -6.81
CA LYS A 7 -6.02 -13.99 -6.96
C LYS A 7 -6.17 -12.91 -5.88
N LYS A 8 -7.40 -12.67 -5.41
CA LYS A 8 -7.68 -11.65 -4.39
C LYS A 8 -7.05 -11.93 -3.02
N TYR A 9 -6.77 -13.20 -2.70
CA TYR A 9 -6.13 -13.56 -1.43
C TYR A 9 -4.60 -13.65 -1.52
N ILE A 10 -4.00 -13.42 -2.70
CA ILE A 10 -2.54 -13.40 -2.85
C ILE A 10 -1.89 -12.39 -1.89
N PRO A 11 -2.39 -11.14 -1.72
CA PRO A 11 -1.80 -10.21 -0.76
C PRO A 11 -1.81 -10.74 0.68
N LEU A 12 -2.87 -11.46 1.07
CA LEU A 12 -2.96 -12.10 2.37
C LEU A 12 -1.98 -13.27 2.50
N ALA A 13 -1.77 -14.02 1.43
CA ALA A 13 -0.75 -15.07 1.40
C ALA A 13 0.67 -14.50 1.53
N THR A 14 0.96 -13.40 0.84
CA THR A 14 2.23 -12.67 1.01
C THR A 14 2.41 -12.19 2.44
N PHE A 15 1.35 -11.70 3.08
CA PHE A 15 1.39 -11.28 4.48
C PHE A 15 1.84 -12.42 5.41
N PHE A 16 1.23 -13.60 5.32
CA PHE A 16 1.62 -14.73 6.17
C PHE A 16 3.00 -15.31 5.80
N ALA A 17 3.40 -15.24 4.53
CA ALA A 17 4.72 -15.69 4.10
C ALA A 17 5.85 -14.80 4.66
N GLU A 18 5.61 -13.49 4.79
CA GLU A 18 6.55 -12.54 5.39
C GLU A 18 6.47 -12.53 6.92
N ALA A 19 5.37 -13.03 7.50
CA ALA A 19 5.14 -13.03 8.93
C ALA A 19 6.08 -13.96 9.70
N ALA A 20 6.58 -13.46 10.83
CA ALA A 20 7.51 -14.16 11.69
C ALA A 20 6.94 -14.54 13.04
N GLN A 21 5.86 -13.87 13.46
CA GLN A 21 5.25 -14.05 14.75
C GLN A 21 4.66 -15.46 14.86
N SER A 22 4.83 -16.10 16.01
CA SER A 22 4.18 -17.39 16.30
C SER A 22 2.66 -17.25 16.42
N GLU A 23 2.17 -16.06 16.76
CA GLU A 23 0.76 -15.75 16.90
C GLU A 23 0.45 -14.36 16.33
N ILE A 24 -0.60 -14.27 15.52
CA ILE A 24 -1.02 -13.04 14.82
C ILE A 24 -2.53 -12.89 14.97
N THR A 25 -2.98 -11.74 15.46
CA THR A 25 -4.40 -11.40 15.46
C THR A 25 -4.66 -10.30 14.44
N LEU A 26 -5.53 -10.58 13.47
CA LEU A 26 -5.98 -9.58 12.49
C LEU A 26 -7.46 -9.28 12.69
N THR A 27 -7.81 -8.01 12.63
CA THR A 27 -9.23 -7.61 12.53
C THR A 27 -9.77 -7.95 11.15
N TYR A 28 -11.10 -8.03 11.02
CA TYR A 28 -11.72 -8.29 9.71
C TYR A 28 -11.38 -7.15 8.74
N THR A 29 -11.42 -5.90 9.22
CA THR A 29 -11.00 -4.73 8.45
C THR A 29 -9.54 -4.81 8.02
N ALA A 30 -8.63 -5.26 8.89
CA ALA A 30 -7.23 -5.46 8.53
C ALA A 30 -7.08 -6.49 7.38
N ILE A 31 -7.82 -7.60 7.44
CA ILE A 31 -7.82 -8.61 6.38
C ILE A 31 -8.39 -8.05 5.08
N GLU A 32 -9.50 -7.31 5.15
CA GLU A 32 -10.11 -6.65 3.99
C GLU A 32 -9.19 -5.60 3.36
N ASN A 33 -8.47 -4.84 4.18
CA ASN A 33 -7.48 -3.87 3.71
C ASN A 33 -6.31 -4.59 3.00
N ILE A 34 -5.83 -5.71 3.52
CA ILE A 34 -4.80 -6.52 2.87
C ILE A 34 -5.32 -7.09 1.54
N VAL A 35 -6.52 -7.68 1.53
CA VAL A 35 -7.14 -8.30 0.35
C VAL A 35 -7.57 -7.28 -0.71
N GLY A 36 -7.97 -6.08 -0.30
CA GLY A 36 -8.54 -5.03 -1.13
C GLY A 36 -10.00 -5.23 -1.51
N GLN A 37 -10.70 -6.13 -0.83
CA GLN A 37 -12.12 -6.42 -1.05
C GLN A 37 -12.79 -6.79 0.28
N GLN A 38 -14.09 -6.52 0.37
CA GLN A 38 -14.89 -6.97 1.51
C GLN A 38 -14.91 -8.50 1.60
N LEU A 39 -14.83 -9.03 2.82
CA LEU A 39 -14.97 -10.45 3.09
C LEU A 39 -16.41 -10.90 2.77
N PRO A 40 -16.62 -12.13 2.29
CA PRO A 40 -17.97 -12.62 2.04
C PRO A 40 -18.76 -12.73 3.35
N ASN A 41 -20.08 -12.54 3.30
CA ASN A 41 -20.97 -12.66 4.49
C ASN A 41 -20.74 -13.95 5.29
N ALA A 42 -20.36 -15.05 4.64
CA ALA A 42 -20.04 -16.30 5.32
C ALA A 42 -18.88 -16.18 6.33
N ALA A 43 -17.88 -15.34 6.06
CA ALA A 43 -16.77 -15.07 6.98
C ALA A 43 -17.26 -14.39 8.27
N TYR A 44 -18.26 -13.52 8.17
CA TYR A 44 -18.87 -12.81 9.30
C TYR A 44 -19.80 -13.67 10.14
N LEU A 45 -20.51 -14.60 9.50
CA LEU A 45 -21.58 -15.36 10.14
C LEU A 45 -21.13 -16.73 10.65
N ASN A 46 -20.10 -17.34 10.04
CA ASN A 46 -19.76 -18.74 10.27
C ASN A 46 -18.27 -18.94 10.55
N SER A 47 -17.93 -19.39 11.76
CA SER A 47 -16.55 -19.70 12.16
C SER A 47 -15.93 -20.84 11.33
N SER A 48 -16.75 -21.70 10.72
CA SER A 48 -16.30 -22.76 9.81
C SER A 48 -15.66 -22.23 8.54
N TRP A 49 -16.00 -21.01 8.09
CA TRP A 49 -15.39 -20.38 6.92
C TRP A 49 -13.89 -20.17 7.13
N TRP A 50 -13.46 -19.86 8.35
CA TRP A 50 -12.05 -19.63 8.70
C TRP A 50 -11.24 -20.92 8.89
N LYS A 51 -11.88 -22.08 8.87
CA LYS A 51 -11.20 -23.38 9.04
C LYS A 51 -10.93 -24.00 7.68
N LYS A 52 -10.03 -24.99 7.64
CA LYS A 52 -9.82 -25.81 6.44
C LYS A 52 -11.11 -26.54 6.10
N THR A 53 -11.76 -26.15 5.00
CA THR A 53 -12.97 -26.80 4.50
C THR A 53 -12.70 -27.64 3.26
N LYS A 54 -13.57 -28.60 2.98
CA LYS A 54 -13.55 -29.33 1.70
C LYS A 54 -13.78 -28.34 0.54
N PRO A 55 -13.33 -28.68 -0.70
CA PRO A 55 -13.64 -27.93 -1.92
C PRO A 55 -15.10 -27.43 -2.00
N PRO A 56 -15.38 -26.24 -2.60
CA PRO A 56 -14.56 -25.49 -3.57
C PRO A 56 -13.64 -24.39 -3.00
N ALA A 57 -13.86 -23.90 -1.78
CA ALA A 57 -13.11 -22.78 -1.20
C ALA A 57 -11.59 -23.05 -1.14
N SER A 58 -10.76 -22.02 -1.39
CA SER A 58 -9.29 -22.10 -1.34
C SER A 58 -8.63 -20.94 -0.60
N HIS A 59 -9.40 -20.01 -0.02
CA HIS A 59 -8.89 -18.84 0.71
C HIS A 59 -8.02 -19.21 1.90
N PHE A 60 -8.30 -20.33 2.56
CA PHE A 60 -7.50 -20.83 3.69
C PHE A 60 -6.05 -21.16 3.33
N LEU A 61 -5.74 -21.37 2.05
CA LEU A 61 -4.37 -21.57 1.58
C LEU A 61 -3.52 -20.33 1.85
N ALA A 62 -4.12 -19.15 1.98
CA ALA A 62 -3.40 -17.91 2.26
C ALA A 62 -2.62 -17.93 3.58
N TRP A 63 -3.03 -18.72 4.58
CA TRP A 63 -2.31 -18.85 5.84
C TRP A 63 -1.75 -20.26 6.06
N ILE A 64 -2.44 -21.29 5.55
CA ILE A 64 -1.99 -22.68 5.68
C ILE A 64 -0.69 -22.95 4.92
N ASP A 65 -0.48 -22.35 3.74
CA ASP A 65 0.75 -22.55 2.97
C ASP A 65 1.98 -21.89 3.64
N SER A 66 1.77 -21.12 4.70
CA SER A 66 2.82 -20.54 5.57
C SER A 66 2.79 -21.12 6.99
N ASP A 67 2.22 -22.31 7.14
CA ASP A 67 2.13 -23.09 8.38
C ASP A 67 1.31 -22.44 9.50
N TYR A 68 0.37 -21.55 9.19
CA TYR A 68 -0.56 -21.00 10.18
C TYR A 68 -1.87 -21.80 10.22
N THR A 69 -2.45 -21.90 11.41
CA THR A 69 -3.81 -22.39 11.65
C THR A 69 -4.60 -21.38 12.49
N VAL A 70 -5.93 -21.48 12.47
CA VAL A 70 -6.79 -20.59 13.26
C VAL A 70 -6.90 -21.10 14.68
N LYS A 71 -6.49 -20.26 15.65
CA LYS A 71 -6.57 -20.50 17.09
C LYS A 71 -7.90 -20.04 17.66
N GLU A 72 -8.29 -18.79 17.37
CA GLU A 72 -9.48 -18.15 17.92
C GLU A 72 -10.20 -17.30 16.87
N ILE A 73 -11.52 -17.20 16.97
CA ILE A 73 -12.37 -16.43 16.06
C ILE A 73 -13.37 -15.62 16.88
N GLU A 74 -13.23 -14.31 16.85
CA GLU A 74 -14.26 -13.38 17.28
C GLU A 74 -15.08 -12.93 16.06
N LEU A 75 -16.27 -13.52 15.88
CA LEU A 75 -17.09 -13.26 14.69
C LEU A 75 -17.38 -11.77 14.49
N GLY A 76 -17.04 -11.29 13.29
CA GLY A 76 -17.20 -9.88 12.90
C GLY A 76 -16.18 -8.92 13.52
N ARG A 77 -15.19 -9.41 14.26
CA ARG A 77 -14.15 -8.58 14.90
C ARG A 77 -12.75 -8.96 14.43
N SER A 78 -12.30 -10.15 14.79
CA SER A 78 -10.91 -10.57 14.61
C SER A 78 -10.76 -12.09 14.50
N VAL A 79 -9.62 -12.49 13.96
CA VAL A 79 -9.19 -13.88 13.89
C VAL A 79 -7.74 -13.96 14.34
N THR A 80 -7.47 -14.92 15.23
CA THR A 80 -6.12 -15.20 15.72
C THR A 80 -5.59 -16.45 15.04
N PHE A 81 -4.43 -16.29 14.41
CA PHE A 81 -3.69 -17.32 13.70
C PHE A 81 -2.46 -17.70 14.53
N VAL A 82 -2.16 -18.99 14.61
CA VAL A 82 -0.98 -19.52 15.30
C VAL A 82 -0.19 -20.39 14.33
N LYS A 83 1.14 -20.25 14.38
CA LYS A 83 2.04 -21.06 13.58
C LYS A 83 2.11 -22.48 14.15
N ILE A 84 1.91 -23.48 13.30
CA ILE A 84 2.07 -24.89 13.65
C ILE A 84 3.57 -25.11 13.88
N THR A 85 3.98 -25.09 15.15
CA THR A 85 5.34 -25.43 15.55
C THR A 85 5.36 -26.92 15.82
N GLU A 86 6.02 -27.71 14.98
CA GLU A 86 6.48 -29.03 15.42
C GLU A 86 7.48 -28.79 16.53
N ALA A 87 7.30 -29.44 17.68
CA ALA A 87 8.26 -29.41 18.77
C ALA A 87 9.55 -30.09 18.32
N ILE A 88 10.42 -29.33 17.67
CA ILE A 88 11.83 -29.63 17.56
C ILE A 88 12.52 -28.64 18.48
N ASP A 89 12.99 -29.19 19.60
CA ASP A 89 13.92 -28.56 20.52
C ASP A 89 15.18 -28.21 19.71
N CYS A 90 15.23 -26.98 19.21
CA CYS A 90 16.39 -26.39 18.57
C CYS A 90 16.43 -24.93 18.99
N ASP A 91 17.37 -24.66 19.90
CA ASP A 91 17.95 -23.36 20.17
C ASP A 91 18.12 -22.58 18.86
N LEU A 92 17.23 -21.62 18.62
CA LEU A 92 17.29 -20.75 17.45
C LEU A 92 17.32 -19.32 17.96
N SER A 93 18.51 -18.75 17.91
CA SER A 93 18.74 -17.33 17.99
C SER A 93 17.73 -16.60 17.09
N SER A 94 16.87 -15.82 17.73
CA SER A 94 15.90 -14.94 17.08
C SER A 94 16.64 -13.78 16.42
N ALA A 95 17.17 -14.02 15.22
CA ALA A 95 17.73 -12.95 14.39
C ALA A 95 16.64 -12.38 13.47
N ASP A 96 16.17 -11.18 13.82
CA ASP A 96 15.62 -10.12 12.97
C ASP A 96 14.69 -10.54 11.82
N LYS A 97 13.45 -10.93 12.16
CA LYS A 97 12.34 -10.75 11.22
C LYS A 97 11.47 -9.58 11.68
N PRO A 98 10.95 -8.76 10.75
CA PRO A 98 10.28 -7.51 11.11
C PRO A 98 8.98 -7.80 11.86
N GLU A 99 8.80 -7.12 13.00
CA GLU A 99 7.51 -7.08 13.72
C GLU A 99 6.38 -6.48 12.84
N ASN A 100 6.74 -5.70 11.81
CA ASN A 100 5.82 -5.01 10.93
C ASN A 100 5.89 -5.55 9.50
N ILE A 101 4.75 -6.04 9.00
CA ILE A 101 4.61 -6.63 7.66
C ILE A 101 3.93 -5.59 6.75
N LEU A 102 4.59 -5.25 5.64
CA LEU A 102 4.12 -4.26 4.69
C LEU A 102 3.67 -4.92 3.38
N ILE A 103 2.39 -4.81 3.08
CA ILE A 103 1.82 -5.26 1.81
C ILE A 103 1.65 -4.10 0.87
N ILE A 104 2.19 -4.20 -0.34
CA ILE A 104 1.96 -3.22 -1.41
C ILE A 104 1.15 -3.86 -2.52
N ARG A 105 -0.01 -3.29 -2.80
CA ARG A 105 -0.93 -3.76 -3.83
C ARG A 105 -1.57 -2.60 -4.60
N PRO A 106 -2.02 -2.82 -5.84
CA PRO A 106 -2.81 -1.82 -6.54
C PRO A 106 -4.14 -1.57 -5.80
N VAL A 107 -4.68 -0.37 -5.98
CA VAL A 107 -5.99 -0.01 -5.42
C VAL A 107 -7.14 -0.73 -6.12
N ASP A 108 -8.17 -1.07 -5.35
CA ASP A 108 -9.45 -1.61 -5.84
C ASP A 108 -10.62 -0.65 -5.53
N LEU A 109 -11.77 -0.88 -6.15
CA LEU A 109 -12.97 -0.04 -6.04
C LEU A 109 -13.53 0.00 -4.62
N ASP A 110 -13.26 -1.04 -3.82
CA ASP A 110 -13.68 -1.13 -2.42
C ASP A 110 -12.80 -0.26 -1.49
N ASP A 111 -11.59 0.09 -1.92
CA ASP A 111 -10.69 0.96 -1.15
C ASP A 111 -11.13 2.43 -1.15
N ALA A 112 -12.17 2.79 -1.90
CA ALA A 112 -12.51 4.19 -2.15
C ALA A 112 -12.74 5.01 -0.87
N ARG A 113 -13.32 4.41 0.18
CA ARG A 113 -13.46 5.07 1.50
C ARG A 113 -12.12 5.18 2.23
N SER A 114 -11.36 4.10 2.27
CA SER A 114 -10.05 4.06 2.93
C SER A 114 -9.05 5.03 2.30
N ILE A 115 -9.09 5.21 0.98
CA ILE A 115 -8.29 6.20 0.25
C ILE A 115 -8.71 7.63 0.65
N ILE A 116 -10.00 7.90 0.85
CA ILE A 116 -10.47 9.20 1.32
C ILE A 116 -9.88 9.50 2.70
N HIS A 117 -10.01 8.57 3.64
CA HIS A 117 -9.46 8.73 4.98
C HIS A 117 -7.94 8.87 4.96
N LEU A 118 -7.24 8.05 4.17
CA LEU A 118 -5.78 8.12 4.04
C LEU A 118 -5.33 9.50 3.52
N HIS A 119 -5.99 10.05 2.51
CA HIS A 119 -5.70 11.41 2.04
C HIS A 119 -6.01 12.46 3.11
N GLN A 120 -7.12 12.34 3.82
CA GLN A 120 -7.50 13.28 4.89
C GLN A 120 -6.49 13.28 6.03
N ASP A 121 -6.04 12.10 6.47
CA ASP A 121 -5.02 11.95 7.50
C ASP A 121 -3.71 12.61 7.05
N ILE A 122 -3.23 12.28 5.85
CA ILE A 122 -1.96 12.81 5.32
C ILE A 122 -2.03 14.33 5.10
N ASP A 123 -3.12 14.84 4.52
CA ASP A 123 -3.31 16.28 4.29
C ASP A 123 -3.46 17.05 5.63
N ALA A 124 -3.88 16.39 6.71
CA ALA A 124 -3.95 16.97 8.06
C ALA A 124 -2.63 16.89 8.84
N GLU A 125 -1.77 15.92 8.53
CA GLU A 125 -0.49 15.67 9.19
C GLU A 125 0.69 16.42 8.53
N SER A 126 0.53 16.93 7.30
CA SER A 126 1.64 17.45 6.49
C SER A 126 1.30 18.74 5.75
N ASP A 127 2.15 19.76 5.94
CA ASP A 127 2.12 21.01 5.19
C ASP A 127 2.82 20.90 3.82
N PHE A 128 3.25 19.70 3.41
CA PHE A 128 4.01 19.50 2.17
C PHE A 128 3.20 18.90 1.03
N MET A 129 1.92 18.60 1.27
CA MET A 129 0.99 18.17 0.24
C MET A 129 0.37 19.37 -0.48
N LEU A 130 -0.18 19.15 -1.67
CA LEU A 130 -0.88 20.20 -2.43
C LEU A 130 -2.12 20.75 -1.72
N PHE A 131 -2.76 19.93 -0.88
CA PHE A 131 -3.94 20.30 -0.12
C PHE A 131 -3.60 20.19 1.36
N GLY A 132 -4.03 21.18 2.14
CA GLY A 132 -4.01 21.12 3.60
C GLY A 132 -5.27 20.45 4.16
N LYS A 133 -5.34 20.46 5.50
CA LYS A 133 -6.44 19.89 6.26
C LYS A 133 -7.81 20.38 5.77
N ASP A 134 -8.72 19.45 5.51
CA ASP A 134 -10.10 19.69 5.09
C ASP A 134 -10.30 20.43 3.76
N GLU A 135 -9.23 20.75 3.02
CA GLU A 135 -9.29 21.45 1.73
C GLU A 135 -9.68 20.51 0.59
N ARG A 136 -9.15 19.28 0.63
CA ARG A 136 -9.42 18.28 -0.40
C ARG A 136 -10.86 17.76 -0.27
N LYS A 137 -11.68 18.01 -1.29
CA LYS A 137 -13.03 17.45 -1.39
C LYS A 137 -13.04 16.22 -2.30
N MET A 138 -13.34 15.05 -1.73
CA MET A 138 -13.46 13.80 -2.47
C MET A 138 -14.75 13.09 -2.11
N THR A 139 -15.36 12.45 -3.09
CA THR A 139 -16.51 11.57 -2.88
C THR A 139 -16.15 10.13 -3.20
N VAL A 140 -16.83 9.16 -2.58
CA VAL A 140 -16.63 7.74 -2.88
C VAL A 140 -16.87 7.47 -4.38
N GLN A 141 -17.85 8.13 -4.98
CA GLN A 141 -18.16 8.01 -6.41
C GLN A 141 -17.03 8.52 -7.30
N SER A 142 -16.46 9.70 -6.99
CA SER A 142 -15.35 10.25 -7.77
C SER A 142 -14.09 9.40 -7.66
N ILE A 143 -13.80 8.85 -6.48
CA ILE A 143 -12.66 7.94 -6.29
C ILE A 143 -12.87 6.61 -7.01
N ARG A 144 -14.06 6.00 -6.92
CA ARG A 144 -14.37 4.78 -7.67
C ARG A 144 -14.25 4.99 -9.17
N LYS A 145 -14.74 6.13 -9.69
CA LYS A 145 -14.57 6.47 -11.10
C LYS A 145 -13.08 6.54 -11.47
N ARG A 146 -12.28 7.28 -10.69
CA ARG A 146 -10.83 7.42 -10.91
C ARG A 146 -10.10 6.08 -10.88
N ILE A 147 -10.43 5.19 -9.95
CA ILE A 147 -9.89 3.83 -9.88
C ILE A 147 -10.32 3.01 -11.10
N GLY A 148 -11.57 3.13 -11.54
CA GLY A 148 -12.06 2.51 -12.77
C GLY A 148 -11.32 2.98 -14.02
N ASP A 149 -10.96 4.26 -14.09
CA ASP A 149 -10.18 4.84 -15.19
C ASP A 149 -8.72 4.34 -15.14
N TRP A 150 -8.10 4.25 -13.95
CA TRP A 150 -6.78 3.64 -13.78
C TRP A 150 -6.75 2.17 -14.18
N LYS A 151 -7.78 1.38 -13.85
CA LYS A 151 -7.86 -0.02 -14.28
C LYS A 151 -7.92 -0.20 -15.80
N LYS A 152 -8.25 0.85 -16.56
CA LYS A 152 -8.22 0.87 -18.04
C LYS A 152 -6.94 1.48 -18.60
N SER A 153 -6.14 2.16 -17.78
CA SER A 153 -4.88 2.77 -18.19
C SER A 153 -3.75 1.78 -18.01
N GLU A 154 -2.91 1.62 -19.03
CA GLU A 154 -1.74 0.75 -18.93
C GLU A 154 -0.62 1.38 -18.11
N LYS A 155 -0.53 2.72 -18.07
CA LYS A 155 0.62 3.46 -17.52
C LYS A 155 0.26 4.44 -16.39
N SER A 156 -0.99 4.44 -15.92
CA SER A 156 -1.42 5.30 -14.82
C SER A 156 -2.21 4.51 -13.78
N GLY A 157 -1.93 4.76 -12.50
CA GLY A 157 -2.51 3.96 -11.43
C GLY A 157 -2.00 4.37 -10.05
N MET A 158 -2.50 3.68 -9.03
CA MET A 158 -2.12 3.93 -7.64
C MET A 158 -1.86 2.60 -6.93
N PHE A 159 -0.77 2.57 -6.17
CA PHE A 159 -0.48 1.53 -5.18
C PHE A 159 -0.72 2.07 -3.78
N VAL A 160 -1.15 1.19 -2.89
CA VAL A 160 -1.29 1.46 -1.45
C VAL A 160 -0.35 0.54 -0.67
N GLY A 161 0.24 1.10 0.39
CA GLY A 161 1.03 0.36 1.37
C GLY A 161 0.17 0.10 2.60
N ILE A 162 0.00 -1.18 2.93
CA ILE A 162 -0.79 -1.66 4.07
C ILE A 162 0.18 -2.25 5.09
N LEU A 163 0.42 -1.54 6.20
CA LEU A 163 1.31 -2.00 7.27
C LEU A 163 0.48 -2.64 8.37
N ASN A 164 0.70 -3.93 8.64
CA ASN A 164 -0.05 -4.70 9.65
C ASN A 164 -1.58 -4.61 9.49
N GLY A 165 -2.06 -4.52 8.25
CA GLY A 165 -3.49 -4.40 7.95
C GLY A 165 -4.03 -2.97 7.91
N GLU A 166 -3.23 -1.96 8.18
CA GLU A 166 -3.64 -0.55 8.17
C GLU A 166 -3.07 0.20 6.98
N PHE A 167 -3.86 1.12 6.39
CA PHE A 167 -3.38 1.98 5.31
C PHE A 167 -2.30 2.93 5.83
N ALA A 168 -1.07 2.72 5.36
CA ALA A 168 0.11 3.46 5.81
C ALA A 168 0.56 4.54 4.83
N GLY A 169 0.31 4.35 3.54
CA GLY A 169 0.65 5.33 2.51
C GLY A 169 0.17 4.90 1.12
N PHE A 170 0.37 5.79 0.15
CA PHE A 170 0.04 5.55 -1.25
C PHE A 170 1.13 6.13 -2.15
N ILE A 171 1.21 5.61 -3.37
CA ILE A 171 1.91 6.25 -4.48
C ILE A 171 1.06 6.17 -5.73
N ALA A 172 0.88 7.29 -6.40
CA ALA A 172 0.17 7.42 -7.66
C ALA A 172 1.17 7.76 -8.77
N MET A 173 1.05 7.06 -9.90
CA MET A 173 1.77 7.35 -11.13
C MET A 173 0.77 7.82 -12.18
N THR A 174 1.06 8.95 -12.81
CA THR A 174 0.25 9.50 -13.91
C THR A 174 1.14 9.70 -15.12
N ALA A 175 0.89 8.93 -16.17
CA ALA A 175 1.62 9.02 -17.43
C ALA A 175 1.45 10.39 -18.09
N GLY A 176 2.42 10.75 -18.94
CA GLY A 176 2.37 12.00 -19.70
C GLY A 176 1.09 12.10 -20.56
N PRO A 177 0.52 13.31 -20.72
CA PRO A 177 -0.82 13.49 -21.29
C PRO A 177 -0.87 13.36 -22.83
N ALA A 178 0.25 13.07 -23.50
CA ALA A 178 0.37 13.11 -24.95
C ALA A 178 1.44 12.13 -25.45
N PRO A 179 1.39 11.67 -26.72
CA PRO A 179 2.32 10.67 -27.26
C PRO A 179 3.81 11.03 -27.10
N ARG A 180 4.17 12.32 -27.21
CA ARG A 180 5.55 12.78 -27.03
C ARG A 180 6.04 12.69 -25.58
N ALA A 181 5.13 12.62 -24.61
CA ALA A 181 5.40 12.53 -23.19
C ALA A 181 5.02 11.17 -22.58
N ASP A 182 4.53 10.23 -23.38
CA ASP A 182 4.05 8.91 -22.92
C ASP A 182 5.18 7.98 -22.41
N HIS A 183 6.43 8.40 -22.62
CA HIS A 183 7.62 7.74 -22.07
C HIS A 183 7.92 8.15 -20.62
N ARG A 184 7.27 9.21 -20.10
CA ARG A 184 7.48 9.71 -18.73
C ARG A 184 6.20 9.64 -17.89
N ALA A 185 6.36 9.57 -16.58
CA ALA A 185 5.25 9.66 -15.65
C ALA A 185 5.57 10.51 -14.42
N SER A 186 4.55 11.23 -13.94
CA SER A 186 4.60 12.00 -12.71
C SER A 186 4.20 11.16 -11.50
N LEU A 187 4.90 11.32 -10.39
CA LEU A 187 4.64 10.62 -9.14
C LEU A 187 4.06 11.55 -8.07
N VAL A 188 3.09 11.03 -7.32
CA VAL A 188 2.59 11.63 -6.08
C VAL A 188 2.61 10.56 -5.01
N ILE A 189 3.33 10.80 -3.91
CA ILE A 189 3.46 9.89 -2.79
C ILE A 189 3.04 10.58 -1.50
N GLY A 190 2.34 9.86 -0.64
CA GLY A 190 1.99 10.29 0.69
C GLY A 190 2.11 9.11 1.67
N VAL A 191 2.68 9.35 2.84
CA VAL A 191 2.80 8.37 3.92
C VAL A 191 2.29 9.06 5.18
N ARG A 192 1.50 8.35 5.99
CA ARG A 192 1.07 8.89 7.29
C ARG A 192 2.27 9.00 8.22
N GLN A 193 2.31 10.06 9.02
CA GLN A 193 3.42 10.39 9.89
C GLN A 193 3.74 9.27 10.89
N ALA A 194 2.71 8.56 11.37
CA ALA A 194 2.86 7.40 12.26
C ALA A 194 3.75 6.28 11.68
N TYR A 195 3.92 6.23 10.35
CA TYR A 195 4.70 5.21 9.65
C TYR A 195 6.01 5.72 9.04
N TYR A 196 6.45 6.92 9.43
CA TYR A 196 7.77 7.43 9.06
C TYR A 196 8.89 6.57 9.67
N GLY A 197 10.00 6.45 8.95
CA GLY A 197 11.12 5.60 9.35
C GLY A 197 10.88 4.09 9.20
N GLN A 198 9.67 3.65 8.85
CA GLN A 198 9.30 2.22 8.72
C GLN A 198 9.40 1.70 7.27
N ASN A 199 10.24 2.33 6.44
CA ASN A 199 10.47 2.00 5.03
C ASN A 199 9.25 2.04 4.08
N VAL A 200 8.06 2.46 4.54
CA VAL A 200 6.85 2.52 3.70
C VAL A 200 7.07 3.30 2.42
N GLY A 201 7.62 4.52 2.52
CA GLY A 201 7.88 5.36 1.35
C GLY A 201 8.91 4.75 0.37
N THR A 202 9.98 4.15 0.91
CA THR A 202 10.99 3.45 0.09
C THR A 202 10.39 2.27 -0.66
N SER A 203 9.58 1.45 0.00
CA SER A 203 8.96 0.28 -0.62
C SER A 203 7.93 0.67 -1.69
N LEU A 204 7.15 1.74 -1.46
CA LEU A 204 6.24 2.29 -2.46
C LEU A 204 6.99 2.79 -3.71
N MET A 205 8.07 3.54 -3.52
CA MET A 205 8.92 4.01 -4.63
C MET A 205 9.52 2.85 -5.42
N LYS A 206 10.07 1.83 -4.74
CA LYS A 206 10.59 0.63 -5.42
C LYS A 206 9.51 -0.07 -6.24
N LYS A 207 8.31 -0.24 -5.66
CA LYS A 207 7.19 -0.88 -6.38
C LYS A 207 6.79 -0.11 -7.63
N VAL A 208 6.69 1.23 -7.54
CA VAL A 208 6.31 2.05 -8.69
C VAL A 208 7.41 2.05 -9.76
N GLU A 209 8.68 2.04 -9.39
CA GLU A 209 9.80 1.96 -10.33
C GLU A 209 9.80 0.64 -11.11
N THR A 210 9.64 -0.50 -10.41
CA THR A 210 9.49 -1.80 -11.07
C THR A 210 8.30 -1.79 -12.04
N TRP A 211 7.14 -1.29 -11.61
CA TRP A 211 5.97 -1.23 -12.48
C TRP A 211 6.17 -0.29 -13.67
N ALA A 212 6.83 0.85 -13.49
CA ALA A 212 7.13 1.80 -14.54
C ALA A 212 7.98 1.15 -15.66
N HIS A 213 9.00 0.38 -15.30
CA HIS A 213 9.77 -0.40 -16.28
C HIS A 213 8.91 -1.43 -17.03
N GLU A 214 8.06 -2.17 -16.31
CA GLU A 214 7.17 -3.19 -16.91
C GLU A 214 6.24 -2.60 -17.97
N VAL A 215 5.80 -1.35 -17.79
CA VAL A 215 4.88 -0.66 -18.70
C VAL A 215 5.59 0.30 -19.67
N GLY A 216 6.92 0.25 -19.76
CA GLY A 216 7.71 1.00 -20.74
C GLY A 216 7.82 2.50 -20.47
N ILE A 217 7.68 2.92 -19.20
CA ILE A 217 8.07 4.27 -18.76
C ILE A 217 9.60 4.28 -18.56
N SER A 218 10.29 5.22 -19.20
CA SER A 218 11.75 5.39 -19.11
C SER A 218 12.15 6.56 -18.21
N ARG A 219 11.18 7.29 -17.67
CA ARG A 219 11.44 8.46 -16.83
C ARG A 219 10.34 8.71 -15.81
N LEU A 220 10.74 8.92 -14.56
CA LEU A 220 9.86 9.32 -13.47
C LEU A 220 10.21 10.73 -13.00
N GLU A 221 9.19 11.53 -12.73
CA GLU A 221 9.34 12.91 -12.27
C GLU A 221 8.38 13.25 -11.14
N LEU A 222 8.77 14.19 -10.28
CA LEU A 222 7.96 14.68 -9.16
C LEU A 222 8.34 16.11 -8.78
N THR A 223 7.48 16.74 -8.00
CA THR A 223 7.80 17.98 -7.28
C THR A 223 7.83 17.73 -5.78
N VAL A 224 8.68 18.50 -5.08
CA VAL A 224 8.80 18.43 -3.63
C VAL A 224 9.08 19.81 -3.06
N VAL A 225 8.39 20.18 -1.99
CA VAL A 225 8.66 21.44 -1.27
C VAL A 225 10.11 21.45 -0.80
N GLU A 226 10.82 22.55 -1.03
CA GLU A 226 12.26 22.70 -0.74
C GLU A 226 12.62 22.37 0.72
N LYS A 227 11.69 22.63 1.66
CA LYS A 227 11.86 22.38 3.10
C LYS A 227 11.44 20.97 3.55
N ASN A 228 10.94 20.13 2.65
CA ASN A 228 10.58 18.75 2.98
C ASN A 228 11.82 17.86 2.95
N GLU A 229 12.68 18.01 3.97
CA GLU A 229 13.93 17.27 4.10
C GLU A 229 13.73 15.74 4.09
N PRO A 230 12.70 15.16 4.75
CA PRO A 230 12.47 13.72 4.71
C PRO A 230 12.21 13.20 3.29
N ALA A 231 11.35 13.87 2.51
CA ALA A 231 11.07 13.47 1.14
C ALA A 231 12.29 13.67 0.24
N LEU A 232 13.02 14.78 0.38
CA LEU A 232 14.26 15.03 -0.34
C LEU A 232 15.33 13.96 -0.09
N ALA A 233 15.50 13.55 1.16
CA ALA A 233 16.44 12.48 1.52
C ALA A 233 16.02 11.14 0.90
N LEU A 234 14.72 10.81 0.92
CA LEU A 234 14.18 9.63 0.27
C LEU A 234 14.45 9.64 -1.24
N TYR A 235 14.10 10.72 -1.94
CA TYR A 235 14.24 10.80 -3.40
C TYR A 235 15.71 10.74 -3.83
N LYS A 236 16.60 11.45 -3.13
CA LYS A 236 18.05 11.38 -3.37
C LYS A 236 18.59 9.96 -3.16
N LYS A 237 18.19 9.28 -2.08
CA LYS A 237 18.53 7.88 -1.81
C LYS A 237 18.04 6.93 -2.92
N MET A 238 16.88 7.22 -3.50
CA MET A 238 16.30 6.47 -4.62
C MET A 238 16.93 6.84 -5.98
N GLY A 239 17.86 7.80 -6.04
CA GLY A 239 18.57 8.18 -7.27
C GLY A 239 17.89 9.26 -8.11
N TYR A 240 16.95 10.01 -7.54
CA TYR A 240 16.36 11.20 -8.19
C TYR A 240 17.30 12.39 -8.04
N SER A 241 17.44 13.16 -9.12
CA SER A 241 18.25 14.37 -9.16
C SER A 241 17.35 15.60 -9.22
N ILE A 242 17.78 16.70 -8.60
CA ILE A 242 17.13 18.00 -8.75
C ILE A 242 17.43 18.54 -10.16
N GLU A 243 16.40 18.94 -10.88
CA GLU A 243 16.49 19.46 -12.26
C GLU A 243 16.18 20.95 -12.35
N GLY A 244 15.60 21.52 -11.29
CA GLY A 244 15.33 22.94 -11.20
C GLY A 244 14.52 23.30 -9.97
N THR A 245 14.40 24.61 -9.73
CA THR A 245 13.58 25.17 -8.66
C THR A 245 12.41 25.94 -9.25
N ARG A 246 11.20 25.61 -8.81
CA ARG A 246 9.98 26.35 -9.11
C ARG A 246 9.73 27.35 -8.00
N LEU A 247 10.10 28.60 -8.25
CA LEU A 247 9.94 29.69 -7.29
C LEU A 247 8.47 30.00 -7.04
N ASN A 248 8.11 30.26 -5.78
CA ASN A 248 6.75 30.62 -5.36
C ASN A 248 5.67 29.66 -5.90
N SER A 249 5.97 28.35 -5.93
CA SER A 249 5.11 27.35 -6.53
C SER A 249 3.82 27.13 -5.75
N LEU A 250 3.90 27.19 -4.41
CA LEU A 250 2.76 26.98 -3.51
C LEU A 250 2.62 28.17 -2.55
N PHE A 251 1.41 28.34 -2.02
CA PHE A 251 1.10 29.33 -1.00
C PHE A 251 0.53 28.62 0.23
N ILE A 252 1.32 28.57 1.30
CA ILE A 252 1.06 27.77 2.49
C ILE A 252 1.24 28.69 3.71
N ASP A 253 0.25 28.73 4.59
CA ASP A 253 0.24 29.57 5.80
C ASP A 253 0.65 31.03 5.56
N GLY A 254 0.11 31.63 4.49
CA GLY A 254 0.37 33.03 4.15
C GLY A 254 1.73 33.29 3.50
N LYS A 255 2.50 32.25 3.15
CA LYS A 255 3.85 32.37 2.58
C LYS A 255 3.97 31.62 1.27
N TYR A 256 4.65 32.24 0.30
CA TYR A 256 5.08 31.54 -0.89
C TYR A 256 6.23 30.59 -0.55
N VAL A 257 6.15 29.36 -1.05
CA VAL A 257 7.20 28.35 -0.91
C VAL A 257 7.61 27.80 -2.27
N ASN A 258 8.87 27.41 -2.38
CA ASN A 258 9.44 26.83 -3.59
C ASN A 258 9.25 25.31 -3.60
N GLU A 259 9.21 24.76 -4.80
CA GLU A 259 9.35 23.32 -5.02
C GLU A 259 10.59 23.04 -5.86
N PHE A 260 11.26 21.92 -5.61
CA PHE A 260 12.21 21.35 -6.55
C PHE A 260 11.48 20.45 -7.55
N TYR A 261 11.84 20.57 -8.82
CA TYR A 261 11.60 19.51 -9.79
C TYR A 261 12.68 18.45 -9.60
N MET A 262 12.25 17.19 -9.45
CA MET A 262 13.17 16.06 -9.40
C MET A 262 12.79 15.02 -10.45
N GLY A 263 13.81 14.41 -11.04
CA GLY A 263 13.65 13.39 -12.08
C GLY A 263 14.64 12.23 -11.91
N LYS A 264 14.23 11.07 -12.40
CA LYS A 264 15.06 9.87 -12.53
C LYS A 264 14.78 9.21 -13.87
N ILE A 265 15.85 8.91 -14.60
CA ILE A 265 15.79 8.04 -15.79
C ILE A 265 15.88 6.61 -15.28
N ILE A 266 14.96 5.76 -15.74
CA ILE A 266 14.85 4.36 -15.34
C ILE A 266 15.02 3.47 -16.57
#